data_AF-A0A6I8T3N6-F1
#
_entry.id   AF-A0A6I8T3N6-F1
#
_cell.length_a   1.000
_cell.length_b   1.000
_cell.length_c   1.000
_cell.angle_alpha   90.00
_cell.angle_beta   90.00
_cell.angle_gamma   90.00
#
_symmetry.space_group_name_H-M   'P 1'
#
loop_
_entity.id
_entity.type
_entity.pdbx_description
1 polymer ?
#
loop_
_entity_poly.entity_id
_entity_poly.type
_entity_poly.pdbx_seq_one_letter_code
_entity_poly.pdbx_strand_id
1 'polypeptide(L)'
;MDILERDEQIGICQLLHNALGKLKLIYLNPVNDDLLDPTGAYSIGDLLRQNISHLEHFYQAVDEIDSTEKRFLRESITNSQDDNGENQFSQWQFTKQCMEIKKLETNLADMEKIFENLHQERHERKQLEIACNRFVTKWEQIRREQLDQTLTIRAEEFCRDIALRETEVESGLRAAHRINDFYDWQLAKVETDISDWMDRFDREKEQVDFRSQRARAQIRRWNEMKKEIESMSEEITKLEQQEMEYVKDAEHKRMCQKYAVKLQAWWRGVMVRKGFGPFGKGKKKKSKGKKKATKTSKTRSKTPTKKVNK
;
A
#
# COMPACT_ATOMS: atom_id res chain seq x y z
N MET A 1 78.35 -28.41 33.78
CA MET A 1 77.26 -27.82 34.58
C MET A 1 77.94 -26.97 35.61
N ASP A 2 77.83 -25.66 35.45
CA ASP A 2 78.43 -24.70 36.38
C ASP A 2 77.74 -24.84 37.73
N ILE A 3 78.55 -24.93 38.79
CA ILE A 3 78.07 -25.06 40.16
C ILE A 3 77.48 -23.69 40.53
N LEU A 4 76.15 -23.59 40.59
CA LEU A 4 75.43 -22.39 41.03
C LEU A 4 75.95 -21.93 42.40
N GLU A 5 76.10 -20.61 42.61
CA GLU A 5 76.49 -20.07 43.91
C GLU A 5 75.44 -20.40 44.98
N ARG A 6 75.89 -20.62 46.22
CA ARG A 6 75.06 -21.10 47.34
C ARG A 6 73.81 -20.25 47.58
N ASP A 7 73.94 -18.93 47.46
CA ASP A 7 72.84 -17.99 47.65
C ASP A 7 71.81 -18.09 46.52
N GLU A 8 72.25 -18.41 45.30
CA GLU A 8 71.38 -18.65 44.16
C GLU A 8 70.60 -19.96 44.33
N GLN A 9 71.24 -21.02 44.84
CA GLN A 9 70.57 -22.30 45.15
C GLN A 9 69.48 -22.13 46.23
N ILE A 10 69.78 -21.41 47.31
CA ILE A 10 68.80 -21.10 48.37
C ILE A 10 67.64 -20.27 47.80
N GLY A 11 67.94 -19.26 46.98
CA GLY A 11 66.92 -18.45 46.31
C GLY A 11 66.03 -19.28 45.39
N ILE A 12 66.61 -20.20 44.61
CA ILE A 12 65.87 -21.12 43.73
C ILE A 12 64.97 -22.06 44.54
N CYS A 13 65.47 -22.64 45.64
CA CYS A 13 64.67 -23.50 46.52
C CYS A 13 63.47 -22.77 47.13
N GLN A 14 63.66 -21.53 47.60
CA GLN A 14 62.57 -20.71 48.13
C GLN A 14 61.54 -20.34 47.04
N LEU A 15 62.01 -20.06 45.82
CA LEU A 15 61.16 -19.74 44.69
C LEU A 15 60.33 -20.95 44.25
N LEU A 16 60.96 -22.13 44.16
CA LEU A 16 60.30 -23.40 43.86
C LEU A 16 59.28 -23.78 44.92
N HIS A 17 59.61 -23.63 46.20
CA HIS A 17 58.70 -23.90 47.32
C HIS A 17 57.46 -22.99 47.25
N ASN A 18 57.65 -21.70 47.00
CA ASN A 18 56.56 -20.74 46.85
C ASN A 18 55.70 -21.02 45.60
N ALA A 19 56.34 -21.40 44.48
CA ALA A 19 55.64 -21.74 43.25
C ALA A 19 54.79 -23.01 43.42
N LEU A 20 55.34 -24.05 44.04
CA LEU A 20 54.62 -25.28 44.39
C LEU A 20 53.43 -24.99 45.31
N GLY A 21 53.61 -24.16 46.33
CA GLY A 21 52.53 -23.77 47.24
C GLY A 21 51.37 -23.07 46.51
N LYS A 22 51.69 -22.13 45.62
CA LYS A 22 50.69 -21.41 44.82
C LYS A 22 49.96 -22.32 43.82
N LEU A 23 50.68 -23.20 43.14
CA LEU A 23 50.08 -24.14 42.19
C LEU A 23 49.18 -25.15 42.88
N LYS A 24 49.58 -25.65 44.06
CA LYS A 24 48.73 -26.53 44.90
C LYS A 24 47.46 -25.81 45.36
N LEU A 25 47.55 -24.54 45.75
CA LEU A 25 46.38 -23.74 46.12
C LEU A 25 45.42 -23.53 44.96
N ILE A 26 45.95 -23.26 43.76
CA ILE A 26 45.13 -23.12 42.56
C ILE A 26 44.47 -24.45 42.22
N TYR A 27 45.21 -25.56 42.29
CA TYR A 27 44.70 -26.90 42.02
C TYR A 27 43.53 -27.34 42.92
N LEU A 28 43.42 -26.83 44.16
CA LEU A 28 42.30 -27.13 45.06
C LEU A 28 40.94 -26.57 44.60
N ASN A 29 40.90 -25.72 43.57
CA ASN A 29 39.66 -25.18 43.05
C ASN A 29 38.96 -26.21 42.12
N PRO A 30 37.75 -26.71 42.47
CA PRO A 30 37.06 -27.75 41.72
C PRO A 30 36.65 -27.33 40.29
N VAL A 31 36.56 -26.02 40.03
CA VAL A 31 36.21 -25.48 38.70
C VAL A 31 37.30 -25.75 37.66
N ASN A 32 38.55 -26.01 38.09
CA ASN A 32 39.67 -26.21 37.18
C ASN A 32 39.60 -27.52 36.41
N ASP A 33 38.89 -28.52 36.91
CA ASP A 33 38.71 -29.79 36.21
C ASP A 33 37.73 -29.65 35.02
N ASP A 34 36.81 -28.68 35.08
CA ASP A 34 35.80 -28.40 34.05
C ASP A 34 36.26 -27.40 32.98
N LEU A 35 37.37 -26.69 33.22
CA LEU A 35 37.95 -25.73 32.28
C LEU A 35 38.86 -26.45 31.29
N LEU A 36 38.38 -26.57 30.05
CA LEU A 36 39.13 -27.13 28.93
C LEU A 36 39.89 -26.04 28.16
N ASP A 37 41.06 -26.39 27.64
CA ASP A 37 41.78 -25.61 26.63
C ASP A 37 40.90 -25.38 25.37
N PRO A 38 41.08 -24.29 24.60
CA PRO A 38 40.38 -24.04 23.32
C PRO A 38 40.39 -25.20 22.29
N THR A 39 41.31 -26.17 22.41
CA THR A 39 41.40 -27.39 21.60
C THR A 39 40.67 -28.60 22.20
N GLY A 40 40.21 -28.52 23.46
CA GLY A 40 39.50 -29.58 24.18
C GLY A 40 40.35 -30.79 24.55
N ALA A 41 41.67 -30.74 24.38
CA ALA A 41 42.56 -31.89 24.52
C ALA A 41 42.95 -32.21 25.98
N TYR A 42 43.00 -31.21 26.86
CA TYR A 42 43.36 -31.36 28.27
C TYR A 42 42.58 -30.38 29.14
N SER A 43 42.30 -30.79 30.38
CA SER A 43 41.75 -29.93 31.42
C SER A 43 42.85 -29.09 32.08
N ILE A 44 42.53 -27.87 32.51
CA ILE A 44 43.43 -27.04 33.32
C ILE A 44 43.87 -27.81 34.58
N GLY A 45 43.00 -28.64 35.15
CA GLY A 45 43.32 -29.52 36.27
C GLY A 45 44.41 -30.56 35.95
N ASP A 46 44.41 -31.15 34.76
CA ASP A 46 45.41 -32.13 34.34
C ASP A 46 46.79 -31.49 34.10
N LEU A 47 46.79 -30.29 33.50
CA LEU A 47 48.01 -29.51 33.29
C LEU A 47 48.65 -29.09 34.62
N LEU A 48 47.83 -28.70 35.61
CA LEU A 48 48.30 -28.35 36.94
C LEU A 48 48.90 -29.57 37.66
N ARG A 49 48.28 -30.75 37.57
CA ARG A 49 48.83 -32.00 38.14
C ARG A 49 50.21 -32.33 37.57
N GLN A 50 50.37 -32.24 36.25
CA GLN A 50 51.63 -32.53 35.59
C GLN A 50 52.74 -31.55 36.01
N ASN A 51 52.43 -30.24 36.04
CA ASN A 51 53.40 -29.22 36.43
C ASN A 51 53.78 -29.30 37.91
N ILE A 52 52.84 -29.62 38.80
CA ILE A 52 53.15 -29.86 40.22
C ILE A 52 54.09 -31.06 40.35
N SER A 53 53.81 -32.17 39.67
CA SER A 53 54.66 -33.37 39.72
C SER A 53 56.08 -33.11 39.19
N HIS A 54 56.22 -32.37 38.08
CA HIS A 54 57.54 -32.00 37.55
C HIS A 54 58.33 -31.10 38.51
N LEU A 55 57.66 -30.12 39.12
CA LEU A 55 58.29 -29.21 40.08
C LEU A 55 58.65 -29.92 41.40
N GLU A 56 57.87 -30.90 41.85
CA GLU A 56 58.19 -31.73 43.02
C GLU A 56 59.44 -32.59 42.76
N HIS A 57 59.54 -33.20 41.58
CA HIS A 57 60.75 -33.95 41.20
C HIS A 57 61.99 -33.06 41.10
N PHE A 58 61.85 -31.86 40.54
CA PHE A 58 62.94 -30.90 40.45
C PHE A 58 63.37 -30.40 41.84
N TYR A 59 62.41 -30.11 42.72
CA TYR A 59 62.68 -29.68 44.10
C TYR A 59 63.44 -30.76 44.89
N GLN A 60 63.05 -32.03 44.77
CA GLN A 60 63.76 -33.16 45.42
C GLN A 60 65.20 -33.31 44.94
N ALA A 61 65.46 -33.15 43.64
CA ALA A 61 66.82 -33.23 43.09
C ALA A 61 67.75 -32.10 43.58
N VAL A 62 67.21 -30.92 43.88
CA VAL A 62 67.98 -29.78 44.40
C VAL A 62 68.19 -29.90 45.92
N ASP A 63 67.20 -30.40 46.67
CA ASP A 63 67.29 -30.57 48.13
C ASP A 63 68.27 -31.71 48.54
N GLU A 64 68.42 -32.75 47.72
CA GLU A 64 69.40 -33.81 47.95
C GLU A 64 70.85 -33.30 47.97
N ILE A 65 71.16 -32.23 47.22
CA ILE A 65 72.50 -31.63 47.15
C ILE A 65 72.86 -30.93 48.48
N ASP A 66 71.93 -30.20 49.10
CA ASP A 66 72.14 -29.48 50.38
C ASP A 66 72.27 -30.44 51.59
N SER A 67 71.73 -31.66 51.48
CA SER A 67 71.85 -32.70 52.52
C SER A 67 73.25 -33.33 52.61
N THR A 68 73.98 -33.37 51.49
CA THR A 68 75.33 -33.95 51.42
C THR A 68 76.42 -33.00 51.95
N GLU A 69 76.28 -31.69 51.73
CA GLU A 69 77.21 -30.67 52.24
C GLU A 69 77.09 -30.41 53.76
N LYS A 70 75.88 -30.55 54.32
CA LYS A 70 75.68 -30.44 55.80
C LYS A 70 76.39 -31.55 56.57
N ARG A 71 76.75 -32.66 55.92
CA ARG A 71 77.57 -33.74 56.50
C ARG A 71 79.05 -33.35 56.56
N PHE A 72 79.55 -32.65 55.54
CA PHE A 72 80.94 -32.20 55.43
C PHE A 72 81.29 -31.08 56.45
N LEU A 73 80.35 -30.15 56.69
CA LEU A 73 80.55 -29.07 57.67
C LEU A 73 80.56 -29.53 59.14
N ARG A 74 79.97 -30.69 59.47
CA ARG A 74 80.06 -31.29 60.83
C ARG A 74 81.40 -31.97 61.09
N GLU A 75 82.09 -32.46 60.07
CA GLU A 75 83.42 -33.08 60.19
C GLU A 75 84.56 -32.06 60.26
N SER A 76 84.41 -30.87 59.66
CA SER A 76 85.42 -29.81 59.79
C SER A 76 85.44 -29.08 61.14
N ILE A 77 84.35 -29.10 61.92
CA ILE A 77 84.26 -28.39 63.22
C ILE A 77 84.83 -29.24 64.39
N THR A 78 85.09 -30.53 64.18
CA THR A 78 85.62 -31.43 65.24
C THR A 78 87.15 -31.57 65.24
N ASN A 79 87.87 -30.99 64.27
CA ASN A 79 89.32 -31.16 64.11
C ASN A 79 90.17 -29.90 64.42
N SER A 80 89.67 -28.96 65.24
CA SER A 80 90.44 -27.77 65.62
C SER A 80 90.40 -27.46 67.11
N GLN A 81 90.54 -28.48 67.96
CA GLN A 81 90.87 -28.31 69.37
C GLN A 81 92.06 -29.20 69.74
N ASP A 82 93.26 -28.70 69.46
CA ASP A 82 94.49 -28.96 70.22
C ASP A 82 95.60 -28.06 69.66
N ASP A 83 95.83 -26.91 70.32
CA ASP A 83 97.18 -26.59 70.80
C ASP A 83 97.14 -25.44 71.82
N ASN A 84 97.66 -25.73 73.01
CA ASN A 84 97.88 -24.78 74.10
C ASN A 84 99.26 -24.15 73.87
N GLY A 85 99.29 -22.90 73.41
CA GLY A 85 100.53 -22.14 73.26
C GLY A 85 100.27 -20.66 73.50
N GLU A 86 100.74 -20.20 74.65
CA GLU A 86 101.10 -18.82 75.00
C GLU A 86 100.28 -17.69 74.38
N ASN A 87 99.67 -16.93 75.30
CA ASN A 87 99.03 -15.65 75.09
C ASN A 87 100.04 -14.61 74.54
N GLN A 88 100.42 -14.74 73.27
CA GLN A 88 101.05 -13.69 72.48
C GLN A 88 100.03 -13.20 71.48
N PHE A 89 98.92 -12.71 72.03
CA PHE A 89 98.06 -11.79 71.31
C PHE A 89 98.87 -10.53 71.06
N SER A 90 99.68 -10.56 69.99
CA SER A 90 100.56 -9.45 69.63
C SER A 90 99.68 -8.23 69.55
N GLN A 91 100.03 -7.16 70.27
CA GLN A 91 99.23 -5.94 70.34
C GLN A 91 98.83 -5.41 68.95
N TRP A 92 99.63 -5.76 67.93
CA TRP A 92 99.36 -5.59 66.50
C TRP A 92 98.13 -6.37 65.96
N GLN A 93 97.94 -7.65 66.33
CA GLN A 93 96.76 -8.43 65.95
C GLN A 93 95.49 -7.89 66.60
N PHE A 94 95.56 -7.40 67.85
CA PHE A 94 94.45 -6.69 68.50
C PHE A 94 94.10 -5.40 67.79
N THR A 95 95.11 -4.57 67.54
CA THR A 95 94.88 -3.31 66.83
C THR A 95 94.35 -3.55 65.42
N LYS A 96 94.83 -4.59 64.71
CA LYS A 96 94.29 -4.98 63.41
C LYS A 96 92.83 -5.42 63.49
N GLN A 97 92.47 -6.28 64.44
CA GLN A 97 91.08 -6.71 64.64
C GLN A 97 90.18 -5.55 65.09
N CYS A 98 90.65 -4.64 65.95
CA CYS A 98 89.90 -3.44 66.31
C CYS A 98 89.73 -2.47 65.12
N MET A 99 90.71 -2.36 64.23
CA MET A 99 90.58 -1.58 63.00
C MET A 99 89.58 -2.23 62.03
N GLU A 100 89.60 -3.56 61.93
CA GLU A 100 88.65 -4.33 61.12
C GLU A 100 87.22 -4.21 61.66
N ILE A 101 87.04 -4.30 62.98
CA ILE A 101 85.76 -4.07 63.66
C ILE A 101 85.27 -2.64 63.38
N LYS A 102 86.11 -1.62 63.54
CA LYS A 102 85.74 -0.24 63.21
C LYS A 102 85.35 -0.07 61.74
N LYS A 103 86.06 -0.74 60.82
CA LYS A 103 85.73 -0.73 59.39
C LYS A 103 84.39 -1.41 59.11
N LEU A 104 84.10 -2.51 59.81
CA LEU A 104 82.82 -3.21 59.72
C LEU A 104 81.68 -2.38 60.33
N GLU A 105 81.93 -1.67 61.44
CA GLU A 105 80.98 -0.72 62.05
C GLU A 105 80.67 0.44 61.12
N THR A 106 81.68 1.03 60.46
CA THR A 106 81.44 2.08 59.45
C THR A 106 80.68 1.53 58.24
N ASN A 107 81.01 0.33 57.78
CA ASN A 107 80.29 -0.31 56.67
C ASN A 107 78.84 -0.62 57.06
N LEU A 108 78.58 -1.04 58.29
CA LEU A 108 77.22 -1.25 58.81
C LEU A 108 76.44 0.05 58.81
N ALA A 109 77.03 1.14 59.34
CA ALA A 109 76.39 2.46 59.33
C ALA A 109 76.11 2.97 57.90
N ASP A 110 77.02 2.73 56.96
CA ASP A 110 76.81 3.07 55.54
C ASP A 110 75.68 2.22 54.92
N MET A 111 75.62 0.93 55.23
CA MET A 111 74.54 0.03 54.76
C MET A 111 73.19 0.37 55.36
N GLU A 112 73.13 0.75 56.64
CA GLU A 112 71.92 1.25 57.31
C GLU A 112 71.39 2.51 56.62
N LYS A 113 72.27 3.45 56.29
CA LYS A 113 71.92 4.66 55.54
C LYS A 113 71.40 4.34 54.13
N ILE A 114 72.03 3.39 53.43
CA ILE A 114 71.55 2.93 52.11
C ILE A 114 70.17 2.28 52.24
N PHE A 115 69.95 1.46 53.28
CA PHE A 115 68.67 0.83 53.54
C PHE A 115 67.56 1.85 53.81
N GLU A 116 67.83 2.86 54.64
CA GLU A 116 66.89 3.94 54.91
C GLU A 116 66.53 4.74 53.66
N ASN A 117 67.53 5.06 52.82
CA ASN A 117 67.30 5.74 51.54
C ASN A 117 66.44 4.90 50.59
N LEU A 118 66.75 3.61 50.42
CA LEU A 118 65.97 2.70 49.56
C LEU A 118 64.55 2.51 50.09
N HIS A 119 64.38 2.45 51.42
CA HIS A 119 63.07 2.37 52.05
C HIS A 119 62.24 3.64 51.79
N GLN A 120 62.86 4.82 51.92
CA GLN A 120 62.23 6.11 51.62
C GLN A 120 61.84 6.21 50.14
N GLU A 121 62.73 5.88 49.21
CA GLU A 121 62.43 5.86 47.78
C GLU A 121 61.27 4.92 47.45
N ARG A 122 61.25 3.72 48.05
CA ARG A 122 60.15 2.77 47.87
C ARG A 122 58.83 3.33 48.40
N HIS A 123 58.87 4.00 49.55
CA HIS A 123 57.68 4.65 50.11
C HIS A 123 57.15 5.75 49.18
N GLU A 124 58.03 6.62 48.68
CA GLU A 124 57.68 7.70 47.76
C GLU A 124 57.09 7.17 46.46
N ARG A 125 57.70 6.15 45.84
CA ARG A 125 57.16 5.49 44.64
C ARG A 125 55.76 4.94 44.88
N LYS A 126 55.52 4.30 46.04
CA LYS A 126 54.21 3.75 46.39
C LYS A 126 53.16 4.85 46.60
N GLN A 127 53.54 5.96 47.24
CA GLN A 127 52.62 7.10 47.39
C GLN A 127 52.27 7.73 46.05
N LEU A 128 53.25 7.86 45.16
CA LEU A 128 53.03 8.35 43.81
C LEU A 128 52.09 7.42 43.02
N GLU A 129 52.30 6.11 43.09
CA GLU A 129 51.43 5.12 42.46
C GLU A 129 49.98 5.22 42.96
N ILE A 130 49.79 5.35 44.28
CA ILE A 130 48.46 5.54 44.88
C ILE A 130 47.82 6.85 44.38
N ALA A 131 48.59 7.95 44.32
CA ALA A 131 48.10 9.23 43.82
C ALA A 131 47.72 9.16 42.34
N CYS A 132 48.54 8.53 41.50
CA CYS A 132 48.26 8.28 40.08
C CYS A 132 46.99 7.44 39.90
N ASN A 133 46.86 6.32 40.63
CA ASN A 133 45.67 5.47 40.55
C ASN A 133 44.40 6.22 40.96
N ARG A 134 44.46 7.04 42.02
CA ARG A 134 43.33 7.90 42.43
C ARG A 134 42.97 8.92 41.36
N PHE A 135 43.97 9.55 40.75
CA PHE A 135 43.76 10.51 39.68
C PHE A 135 43.12 9.86 38.46
N VAL A 136 43.68 8.75 37.97
CA VAL A 136 43.17 8.00 36.82
C VAL A 136 41.74 7.53 37.06
N THR A 137 41.43 7.01 38.25
CA THR A 137 40.08 6.55 38.59
C THR A 137 39.06 7.70 38.53
N LYS A 138 39.40 8.86 39.13
CA LYS A 138 38.51 10.03 39.10
C LYS A 138 38.38 10.60 37.68
N TRP A 139 39.47 10.68 36.94
CA TRP A 139 39.47 11.16 35.56
C TRP A 139 38.61 10.27 34.67
N GLU A 140 38.76 8.96 34.76
CA GLU A 140 37.98 8.00 33.98
C GLU A 140 36.50 8.04 34.36
N GLN A 141 36.18 8.20 35.65
CA GLN A 141 34.81 8.40 36.10
C GLN A 141 34.18 9.65 35.48
N ILE A 142 34.84 10.80 35.60
CA ILE A 142 34.34 12.07 35.05
C ILE A 142 34.19 11.98 33.53
N ARG A 143 35.16 11.35 32.85
CA ARG A 143 35.10 11.13 31.40
C ARG A 143 33.87 10.30 31.00
N ARG A 144 33.56 9.24 31.76
CA ARG A 144 32.36 8.42 31.52
C ARG A 144 31.08 9.21 31.77
N GLU A 145 31.01 9.95 32.87
CA GLU A 145 29.85 10.79 33.19
C GLU A 145 29.62 11.86 32.11
N GLN A 146 30.68 12.51 31.62
CA GLN A 146 30.58 13.47 30.52
C GLN A 146 30.12 12.81 29.21
N LEU A 147 30.66 11.63 28.89
CA LEU A 147 30.26 10.89 27.70
C LEU A 147 28.79 10.49 27.78
N ASP A 148 28.35 9.97 28.92
CA ASP A 148 26.96 9.56 29.16
C ASP A 148 25.99 10.73 29.05
N GLN A 149 26.32 11.88 29.65
CA GLN A 149 25.54 13.11 29.50
C GLN A 149 25.47 13.57 28.05
N THR A 150 26.60 13.55 27.33
CA THR A 150 26.64 13.96 25.92
C THR A 150 25.78 13.05 25.05
N LEU A 151 25.84 11.73 25.29
CA LEU A 151 25.00 10.76 24.59
C LEU A 151 23.52 10.94 24.92
N THR A 152 23.19 11.21 26.18
CA THR A 152 21.81 11.44 26.62
C THR A 152 21.22 12.68 25.97
N ILE A 153 21.93 13.82 26.01
CA ILE A 153 21.49 15.06 25.36
C ILE A 153 21.26 14.83 23.86
N ARG A 154 22.18 14.14 23.19
CA ARG A 154 22.06 13.84 21.76
C ARG A 154 20.90 12.88 21.46
N ALA A 155 20.67 11.90 22.32
CA ALA A 155 19.53 10.99 22.18
C ALA A 155 18.20 11.74 22.35
N GLU A 156 18.10 12.64 23.34
CA GLU A 156 16.93 13.49 23.53
C GLU A 156 16.69 14.44 22.35
N GLU A 157 17.76 14.99 21.75
CA GLU A 157 17.67 15.78 20.52
C GLU A 157 17.09 14.95 19.38
N PHE A 158 17.59 13.74 19.16
CA PHE A 158 17.03 12.85 18.14
C PHE A 158 15.58 12.46 18.42
N CYS A 159 15.22 12.19 19.68
CA CYS A 159 13.83 11.92 20.04
C CYS A 159 12.91 13.12 19.76
N ARG A 160 13.37 14.35 20.05
CA ARG A 160 12.63 15.58 19.73
C ARG A 160 12.47 15.77 18.23
N ASP A 161 13.53 15.53 17.46
CA ASP A 161 13.49 15.63 16.00
C ASP A 161 12.54 14.58 15.39
N ILE A 162 12.61 13.33 15.85
CA ILE A 162 11.71 12.26 15.41
C ILE A 162 10.26 12.64 15.70
N ALA A 163 9.94 13.06 16.93
CA ALA A 163 8.60 13.47 17.30
C ALA A 163 8.09 14.63 16.43
N LEU A 164 8.94 15.63 16.15
CA LEU A 164 8.58 16.74 15.26
C LEU A 164 8.26 16.22 13.85
N ARG A 165 9.11 15.36 13.27
CA ARG A 165 8.87 14.79 11.94
C ARG A 165 7.61 13.93 11.89
N GLU A 166 7.33 13.14 12.91
CA GLU A 166 6.09 12.37 13.01
C GLU A 166 4.86 13.30 12.99
N THR A 167 4.88 14.39 13.76
CA THR A 167 3.77 15.36 13.75
C THR A 167 3.61 16.06 12.40
N GLU A 168 4.71 16.37 11.70
CA GLU A 168 4.68 16.94 10.34
C GLU A 168 4.05 15.94 9.35
N VAL A 169 4.43 14.67 9.42
CA VAL A 169 3.87 13.60 8.58
C VAL A 169 2.38 13.40 8.87
N GLU A 170 1.98 13.31 10.14
CA GLU A 170 0.57 13.19 10.52
C GLU A 170 -0.27 14.39 10.09
N SER A 171 0.29 15.60 10.20
CA SER A 171 -0.35 16.82 9.70
C SER A 171 -0.52 16.78 8.18
N GLY A 172 0.53 16.37 7.46
CA GLY A 172 0.51 16.18 6.01
C GLY A 172 -0.51 15.14 5.57
N LEU A 173 -0.59 14.00 6.25
CA LEU A 173 -1.57 12.95 5.98
C LEU A 173 -3.00 13.45 6.22
N ARG A 174 -3.26 14.16 7.31
CA ARG A 174 -4.58 14.76 7.58
C ARG A 174 -4.96 15.79 6.52
N ALA A 175 -4.03 16.62 6.08
CA ALA A 175 -4.27 17.57 5.00
C ALA A 175 -4.59 16.85 3.69
N ALA A 176 -3.82 15.80 3.34
CA ALA A 176 -4.06 15.00 2.15
C ALA A 176 -5.44 14.31 2.17
N HIS A 177 -5.86 13.76 3.30
CA HIS A 177 -7.20 13.17 3.46
C HIS A 177 -8.30 14.22 3.23
N ARG A 178 -8.18 15.40 3.85
CA ARG A 178 -9.15 16.49 3.65
C ARG A 178 -9.22 16.96 2.20
N ILE A 179 -8.09 16.99 1.50
CA ILE A 179 -8.03 17.33 0.08
C ILE A 179 -8.78 16.25 -0.72
N ASN A 180 -8.54 14.97 -0.42
CA ASN A 180 -9.23 13.87 -1.09
C ASN A 180 -10.75 13.92 -0.83
N ASP A 181 -11.18 14.10 0.42
CA ASP A 181 -12.59 14.25 0.80
C ASP A 181 -13.26 15.40 0.04
N PHE A 182 -12.55 16.51 -0.14
CA PHE A 182 -13.04 17.65 -0.92
C PHE A 182 -13.19 17.31 -2.40
N TYR A 183 -12.22 16.62 -3.00
CA TYR A 183 -12.31 16.18 -4.39
C TYR A 183 -13.42 15.17 -4.61
N ASP A 184 -13.57 14.18 -3.72
CA ASP A 184 -14.65 13.21 -3.77
C ASP A 184 -16.02 13.90 -3.68
N TRP A 185 -16.15 14.88 -2.78
CA TRP A 185 -17.36 15.69 -2.68
C TRP A 185 -17.65 16.50 -3.95
N GLN A 186 -16.65 17.16 -4.53
CA GLN A 186 -16.80 17.91 -5.77
C GLN A 186 -17.16 17.00 -6.94
N LEU A 187 -16.55 15.83 -7.02
CA LEU A 187 -16.80 14.85 -8.07
C LEU A 187 -18.25 14.35 -7.98
N ALA A 188 -18.71 13.96 -6.78
CA ALA A 188 -20.10 13.56 -6.55
C ALA A 188 -21.09 14.69 -6.90
N LYS A 189 -20.74 15.94 -6.61
CA LYS A 189 -21.57 17.10 -6.99
C LYS A 189 -21.67 17.24 -8.51
N VAL A 190 -20.54 17.17 -9.21
CA VAL A 190 -20.51 17.26 -10.68
C VAL A 190 -21.25 16.09 -11.33
N GLU A 191 -21.11 14.88 -10.79
CA GLU A 191 -21.86 13.70 -11.26
C GLU A 191 -23.38 13.90 -11.10
N THR A 192 -23.81 14.47 -9.97
CA THR A 192 -25.21 14.81 -9.73
C THR A 192 -25.70 15.85 -10.74
N ASP A 193 -24.93 16.92 -10.94
CA ASP A 193 -25.27 17.97 -11.92
C ASP A 193 -25.37 17.38 -13.34
N ILE A 194 -24.45 16.49 -13.73
CA ILE A 194 -24.50 15.80 -15.03
C ILE A 194 -25.76 14.95 -15.15
N SER A 195 -26.10 14.17 -14.13
CA SER A 195 -27.32 13.36 -14.11
C SER A 195 -28.57 14.21 -14.26
N ASP A 196 -28.65 15.34 -13.54
CA ASP A 196 -29.78 16.27 -13.61
C ASP A 196 -29.91 16.88 -15.02
N TRP A 197 -28.78 17.25 -15.65
CA TRP A 197 -28.76 17.75 -17.02
C TRP A 197 -29.17 16.67 -18.03
N MET A 198 -28.74 15.43 -17.85
CA MET A 198 -29.15 14.30 -18.69
C MET A 198 -30.66 14.06 -18.59
N ASP A 199 -31.21 13.99 -17.38
CA ASP A 199 -32.64 13.81 -17.14
C ASP A 199 -33.46 14.96 -17.74
N ARG A 200 -32.94 16.20 -17.62
CA ARG A 200 -33.57 17.36 -18.24
C ARG A 200 -33.54 17.25 -19.76
N PHE A 201 -32.41 16.88 -20.34
CA PHE A 201 -32.27 16.72 -21.79
C PHE A 201 -33.24 15.67 -22.33
N ASP A 202 -33.34 14.51 -21.68
CA ASP A 202 -34.24 13.44 -22.11
C ASP A 202 -35.71 13.88 -22.04
N ARG A 203 -36.12 14.57 -20.96
CA ARG A 203 -37.47 15.16 -20.86
C ARG A 203 -37.76 16.16 -21.97
N GLU A 204 -36.82 17.06 -22.26
CA GLU A 204 -36.97 18.06 -23.32
C GLU A 204 -37.03 17.40 -24.71
N LYS A 205 -36.18 16.39 -24.94
CA LYS A 205 -36.16 15.59 -26.18
C LYS A 205 -37.48 14.87 -26.40
N GLU A 206 -37.99 14.16 -25.38
CA GLU A 206 -39.28 13.48 -25.45
C GLU A 206 -40.42 14.47 -25.73
N GLN A 207 -40.39 15.66 -25.13
CA GLN A 207 -41.39 16.69 -25.38
C GLN A 207 -41.35 17.18 -26.85
N VAL A 208 -40.15 17.40 -27.40
CA VAL A 208 -39.97 17.80 -28.81
C VAL A 208 -40.43 16.69 -29.74
N ASP A 209 -40.07 15.44 -29.46
CA ASP A 209 -40.48 14.27 -30.25
C ASP A 209 -42.00 14.11 -30.24
N PHE A 210 -42.64 14.27 -29.08
CA PHE A 210 -44.10 14.25 -28.98
C PHE A 210 -44.75 15.36 -29.81
N ARG A 211 -44.24 16.60 -29.74
CA ARG A 211 -44.73 17.72 -30.57
C ARG A 211 -44.56 17.45 -32.06
N SER A 212 -43.40 16.90 -32.46
CA SER A 212 -43.10 16.51 -33.84
C SER A 212 -44.06 15.42 -34.34
N GLN A 213 -44.31 14.38 -33.54
CA GLN A 213 -45.26 13.32 -33.87
C GLN A 213 -46.70 13.86 -34.01
N ARG A 214 -47.13 14.74 -33.09
CA ARG A 214 -48.45 15.38 -33.17
C ARG A 214 -48.59 16.25 -34.42
N ALA A 215 -47.56 17.04 -34.76
CA ALA A 215 -47.54 17.85 -35.98
C ALA A 215 -47.61 16.96 -37.23
N ARG A 216 -46.84 15.87 -37.29
CA ARG A 216 -46.90 14.88 -38.39
C ARG A 216 -48.28 14.24 -38.51
N ALA A 217 -48.92 13.88 -37.40
CA ALA A 217 -50.27 13.33 -37.40
C ALA A 217 -51.31 14.35 -37.90
N GLN A 218 -51.18 15.62 -37.49
CA GLN A 218 -52.04 16.69 -37.98
C GLN A 218 -51.86 16.92 -39.48
N ILE A 219 -50.61 16.98 -39.98
CA ILE A 219 -50.33 17.10 -41.41
C ILE A 219 -50.96 15.94 -42.20
N ARG A 220 -50.86 14.69 -41.71
CA ARG A 220 -51.52 13.53 -42.34
C ARG A 220 -53.03 13.72 -42.42
N ARG A 221 -53.68 14.10 -41.32
CA ARG A 221 -55.13 14.35 -41.27
C ARG A 221 -55.56 15.46 -42.24
N TRP A 222 -54.78 16.54 -42.34
CA TRP A 222 -55.07 17.63 -43.26
C TRP A 222 -54.90 17.21 -44.72
N ASN A 223 -53.89 16.40 -45.02
CA ASN A 223 -53.68 15.84 -46.36
C ASN A 223 -54.82 14.88 -46.76
N GLU A 224 -55.33 14.07 -45.82
CA GLU A 224 -56.50 13.22 -46.04
C GLU A 224 -57.75 14.06 -46.33
N MET A 225 -58.05 15.06 -45.49
CA MET A 225 -59.17 15.98 -45.71
C MET A 225 -59.05 16.73 -47.04
N LYS A 226 -57.84 17.15 -47.41
CA LYS A 226 -57.58 17.78 -48.71
C LYS A 226 -57.93 16.84 -49.87
N LYS A 227 -57.52 15.57 -49.80
CA LYS A 227 -57.87 14.55 -50.81
C LYS A 227 -59.39 14.31 -50.89
N GLU A 228 -60.08 14.29 -49.75
CA GLU A 228 -61.54 14.15 -49.71
C GLU A 228 -62.23 15.35 -50.39
N ILE A 229 -61.78 16.56 -50.10
CA ILE A 229 -62.30 17.79 -50.73
C ILE A 229 -62.02 17.79 -52.23
N GLU A 230 -60.80 17.42 -52.66
CA GLU A 230 -60.44 17.28 -54.07
C GLU A 230 -61.37 16.27 -54.76
N SER A 231 -61.57 15.09 -54.17
CA SER A 231 -62.49 14.06 -54.70
C SER A 231 -63.95 14.57 -54.79
N MET A 232 -64.45 15.27 -53.78
CA MET A 232 -65.79 15.85 -53.82
C MET A 232 -65.91 16.95 -54.88
N SER A 233 -64.88 17.78 -55.06
CA SER A 233 -64.87 18.82 -56.08
C SER A 233 -64.87 18.24 -57.50
N GLU A 234 -64.15 17.13 -57.71
CA GLU A 234 -64.19 16.38 -58.97
C GLU A 234 -65.56 15.75 -59.22
N GLU A 235 -66.26 15.30 -58.17
CA GLU A 235 -67.62 14.78 -58.28
C GLU A 235 -68.63 15.88 -58.61
N ILE A 236 -68.56 17.03 -57.93
CA ILE A 236 -69.42 18.19 -58.18
C ILE A 236 -69.24 18.67 -59.62
N THR A 237 -68.01 18.84 -60.10
CA THR A 237 -67.74 19.27 -61.48
C THR A 237 -68.28 18.27 -62.51
N LYS A 238 -68.21 16.96 -62.26
CA LYS A 238 -68.84 15.93 -63.11
C LYS A 238 -70.37 16.07 -63.12
N LEU A 239 -70.99 16.29 -61.96
CA LEU A 239 -72.45 16.47 -61.87
C LEU A 239 -72.90 17.76 -62.55
N GLU A 240 -72.17 18.86 -62.41
CA GLU A 240 -72.44 20.13 -63.11
C GLU A 240 -72.35 19.96 -64.64
N GLN A 241 -71.35 19.22 -65.13
CA GLN A 241 -71.23 18.89 -66.55
C GLN A 241 -72.43 18.07 -67.04
N GLN A 242 -72.84 17.05 -66.29
CA GLN A 242 -74.01 16.24 -66.60
C GLN A 242 -75.29 17.08 -66.61
N GLU A 243 -75.48 17.96 -65.63
CA GLU A 243 -76.65 18.84 -65.58
C GLU A 243 -76.69 19.79 -66.78
N MET A 244 -75.55 20.38 -67.16
CA MET A 244 -75.45 21.19 -68.37
C MET A 244 -75.82 20.41 -69.64
N GLU A 245 -75.42 19.14 -69.74
CA GLU A 245 -75.83 18.25 -70.84
C GLU A 245 -77.33 17.96 -70.80
N TYR A 246 -77.90 17.63 -69.63
CA TYR A 246 -79.33 17.40 -69.47
C TYR A 246 -80.18 18.62 -69.81
N VAL A 247 -79.73 19.83 -69.43
CA VAL A 247 -80.40 21.08 -69.78
C VAL A 247 -80.38 21.31 -71.28
N LYS A 248 -79.23 21.15 -71.94
CA LYS A 248 -79.11 21.23 -73.41
C LYS A 248 -80.02 20.23 -74.11
N ASP A 249 -80.05 18.99 -73.64
CA ASP A 249 -80.91 17.93 -74.16
C ASP A 249 -82.39 18.25 -73.98
N ALA A 250 -82.78 18.79 -72.83
CA ALA A 250 -84.15 19.20 -72.54
C ALA A 250 -84.58 20.39 -73.42
N GLU A 251 -83.71 21.36 -73.64
CA GLU A 251 -83.93 22.48 -74.55
C GLU A 251 -84.06 22.00 -76.00
N HIS A 252 -83.18 21.12 -76.45
CA HIS A 252 -83.25 20.52 -77.78
C HIS A 252 -84.56 19.73 -77.96
N LYS A 253 -84.95 18.89 -76.99
CA LYS A 253 -86.25 18.18 -77.00
C LYS A 253 -87.43 19.14 -77.05
N ARG A 254 -87.41 20.23 -76.26
CA ARG A 254 -88.44 21.28 -76.31
C ARG A 254 -88.52 21.96 -77.69
N MET A 255 -87.38 22.25 -78.31
CA MET A 255 -87.33 22.79 -79.67
C MET A 255 -87.89 21.79 -80.69
N CYS A 256 -87.44 20.53 -80.68
CA CYS A 256 -87.96 19.47 -81.54
C CYS A 256 -89.47 19.31 -81.39
N GLN A 257 -90.00 19.32 -80.16
CA GLN A 257 -91.44 19.27 -79.91
C GLN A 257 -92.17 20.47 -80.53
N LYS A 258 -91.65 21.70 -80.36
CA LYS A 258 -92.24 22.90 -80.98
C LYS A 258 -92.30 22.79 -82.51
N TYR A 259 -91.22 22.33 -83.15
CA TYR A 259 -91.21 22.13 -84.61
C TYR A 259 -92.10 20.98 -85.05
N ALA A 260 -92.10 19.86 -84.32
CA ALA A 260 -92.98 18.72 -84.60
C ALA A 260 -94.46 19.12 -84.54
N VAL A 261 -94.87 19.93 -83.55
CA VAL A 261 -96.24 20.48 -83.46
C VAL A 261 -96.57 21.35 -84.67
N LYS A 262 -95.64 22.24 -85.08
CA LYS A 262 -95.82 23.07 -86.30
C LYS A 262 -95.93 22.21 -87.57
N LEU A 263 -95.09 21.19 -87.71
CA LEU A 263 -95.09 20.27 -88.84
C LEU A 263 -96.39 19.46 -88.87
N GLN A 264 -96.86 18.98 -87.72
CA GLN A 264 -98.12 18.28 -87.57
C GLN A 264 -99.31 19.18 -87.95
N ALA A 265 -99.34 20.43 -87.47
CA ALA A 265 -100.37 21.40 -87.82
C ALA A 265 -100.35 21.74 -89.32
N TRP A 266 -99.16 21.93 -89.90
CA TRP A 266 -98.99 22.14 -91.34
C TRP A 266 -99.51 20.94 -92.14
N TRP A 267 -99.10 19.73 -91.80
CA TRP A 267 -99.55 18.51 -92.47
C TRP A 267 -101.06 18.31 -92.37
N ARG A 268 -101.65 18.51 -91.18
CA ARG A 268 -103.11 18.49 -90.98
C ARG A 268 -103.81 19.54 -91.85
N GLY A 269 -103.26 20.75 -91.94
CA GLY A 269 -103.76 21.80 -92.83
C GLY A 269 -103.64 21.44 -94.33
N VAL A 270 -102.55 20.80 -94.74
CA VAL A 270 -102.36 20.30 -96.12
C VAL A 270 -103.35 19.17 -96.43
N MET A 271 -103.54 18.21 -95.52
CA MET A 271 -104.54 17.13 -95.67
C MET A 271 -105.94 17.71 -95.87
N VAL A 272 -106.32 18.75 -95.11
CA VAL A 272 -107.61 19.43 -95.28
C VAL A 272 -107.70 20.18 -96.62
N ARG A 273 -106.68 20.95 -97.01
CA ARG A 273 -106.69 21.74 -98.26
C ARG A 273 -106.63 20.89 -99.53
N LYS A 274 -105.87 19.79 -99.52
CA LYS A 274 -105.79 18.86 -100.66
C LYS A 274 -106.85 17.75 -100.62
N GLY A 275 -107.65 17.66 -99.56
CA GLY A 275 -108.73 16.68 -99.44
C GLY A 275 -108.26 15.23 -99.23
N PHE A 276 -107.09 15.03 -98.61
CA PHE A 276 -106.59 13.71 -98.26
C PHE A 276 -107.24 13.21 -96.94
N GLY A 277 -107.58 11.92 -96.89
CA GLY A 277 -108.25 11.30 -95.74
C GLY A 277 -109.76 11.59 -95.67
N PRO A 278 -110.40 11.51 -94.48
CA PRO A 278 -111.86 11.64 -94.28
C PRO A 278 -112.47 12.98 -94.73
N PHE A 279 -111.64 13.94 -95.14
CA PHE A 279 -112.02 15.29 -95.56
C PHE A 279 -112.12 15.44 -97.09
N GLY A 280 -111.84 14.38 -97.86
CA GLY A 280 -112.00 14.35 -99.30
C GLY A 280 -113.47 14.36 -99.73
N LYS A 281 -113.88 15.38 -100.48
CA LYS A 281 -115.24 15.49 -101.04
C LYS A 281 -115.38 14.54 -102.24
N GLY A 282 -116.10 13.43 -102.07
CA GLY A 282 -116.40 12.48 -103.16
C GLY A 282 -117.59 11.55 -102.89
N LYS A 283 -118.81 12.08 -103.11
CA LYS A 283 -120.08 11.43 -103.59
C LYS A 283 -120.60 10.17 -102.83
N LYS A 284 -121.65 10.31 -101.98
CA LYS A 284 -123.11 10.03 -102.22
C LYS A 284 -123.39 8.58 -102.71
N LYS A 285 -124.23 7.71 -102.09
CA LYS A 285 -125.61 7.90 -101.56
C LYS A 285 -126.11 6.62 -100.81
N LYS A 286 -126.81 6.83 -99.67
CA LYS A 286 -128.08 6.23 -99.14
C LYS A 286 -128.33 4.70 -99.20
N SER A 287 -129.00 4.01 -98.25
CA SER A 287 -129.57 4.29 -96.92
C SER A 287 -130.23 3.01 -96.34
N LYS A 288 -130.64 3.08 -95.05
CA LYS A 288 -131.52 2.19 -94.25
C LYS A 288 -130.82 0.95 -93.65
N GLY A 289 -130.86 0.67 -92.34
CA GLY A 289 -131.52 1.31 -91.21
C GLY A 289 -131.92 0.23 -90.19
N LYS A 290 -131.39 0.26 -88.96
CA LYS A 290 -132.04 -0.23 -87.73
C LYS A 290 -131.15 0.02 -86.51
N LYS A 291 -131.69 0.75 -85.52
CA LYS A 291 -131.16 0.85 -84.15
C LYS A 291 -131.65 -0.34 -83.33
N LYS A 292 -130.71 -1.08 -82.76
CA LYS A 292 -130.73 -1.87 -81.52
C LYS A 292 -129.28 -2.36 -81.40
N ALA A 293 -128.66 -2.57 -80.26
CA ALA A 293 -128.89 -2.26 -78.88
C ALA A 293 -127.66 -2.85 -78.18
N THR A 294 -127.43 -2.44 -76.94
CA THR A 294 -126.90 -3.29 -75.88
C THR A 294 -125.47 -3.83 -75.97
N LYS A 295 -124.78 -3.48 -74.88
CA LYS A 295 -124.13 -4.39 -73.94
C LYS A 295 -122.66 -4.70 -74.18
N THR A 296 -121.93 -4.34 -73.11
CA THR A 296 -120.95 -5.18 -72.40
C THR A 296 -119.67 -5.49 -73.17
N SER A 297 -118.50 -5.51 -72.57
CA SER A 297 -118.04 -5.40 -71.19
C SER A 297 -116.55 -5.70 -71.28
N LYS A 298 -115.80 -5.37 -70.21
CA LYS A 298 -114.66 -6.17 -69.72
C LYS A 298 -113.38 -6.05 -70.59
N THR A 299 -112.17 -5.93 -70.07
CA THR A 299 -111.64 -6.04 -68.70
C THR A 299 -110.18 -5.54 -68.71
N ARG A 300 -109.69 -5.09 -67.54
CA ARG A 300 -108.31 -5.30 -66.98
C ARG A 300 -107.13 -4.75 -67.81
N SER A 301 -106.08 -4.19 -67.22
CA SER A 301 -105.45 -4.43 -65.92
C SER A 301 -104.50 -3.27 -65.59
N LYS A 302 -104.46 -2.84 -64.32
CA LYS A 302 -103.30 -2.13 -63.77
C LYS A 302 -103.04 -2.61 -62.35
N THR A 303 -101.85 -3.18 -62.16
CA THR A 303 -100.93 -3.17 -61.01
C THR A 303 -99.88 -4.26 -61.28
N PRO A 304 -98.66 -4.24 -60.69
CA PRO A 304 -98.29 -3.56 -59.44
C PRO A 304 -96.89 -2.89 -59.40
N THR A 305 -96.72 -2.04 -58.37
CA THR A 305 -95.54 -1.85 -57.47
C THR A 305 -94.10 -1.75 -57.99
N LYS A 306 -93.36 -0.76 -57.46
CA LYS A 306 -92.18 -1.06 -56.63
C LYS A 306 -91.78 0.11 -55.71
N LYS A 307 -91.70 -0.20 -54.40
CA LYS A 307 -90.91 0.52 -53.40
C LYS A 307 -89.41 0.31 -53.69
N VAL A 308 -88.58 1.32 -53.44
CA VAL A 308 -87.17 1.14 -53.05
C VAL A 308 -86.82 2.17 -51.98
N ASN A 309 -86.29 1.66 -50.86
CA ASN A 309 -85.69 2.38 -49.75
C ASN A 309 -84.43 3.13 -50.18
N LYS A 310 -84.22 4.31 -49.61
CA LYS A 310 -83.02 4.64 -48.83
C LYS A 310 -83.35 5.80 -47.90
#